data_AF-A0A354ECL7-F1
#
_entry.id   AF-A0A354ECL7-F1
#
_cell.length_a   1.000
_cell.length_b   1.000
_cell.length_c   1.000
_cell.angle_alpha   90.00
_cell.angle_beta   90.00
_cell.angle_gamma   90.00
#
_symmetry.space_group_name_H-M   'P 1'
#
loop_
_entity.id
_entity.type
_entity.pdbx_description
1 polymer ?
#
loop_
_entity_poly.entity_id
_entity_poly.type
_entity_poly.pdbx_seq_one_letter_code
_entity_poly.pdbx_strand_id
1 'polypeptide(L)'
;MDRIRKTDPHGYLRIRKTIHRLLENPATADGWMHGIHHGRLKKYVGRRDYRLIYHWCEQCRKTSRKLADRCGFCEEVHERSVIFFDIYHKNEQHELKHQQ
;
A
#
# COMPACT_ATOMS: atom_id res chain seq x y z
N MET A 1 11.74 3.35 5.02
CA MET A 1 12.25 1.96 4.93
C MET A 1 13.57 1.73 5.68
N ASP A 2 14.50 2.69 5.72
CA ASP A 2 15.79 2.51 6.43
C ASP A 2 15.67 2.27 7.93
N ARG A 3 14.69 2.88 8.60
CA ARG A 3 14.39 2.63 10.01
C ARG A 3 14.13 1.14 10.25
N ILE A 4 13.18 0.56 9.51
CA ILE A 4 12.81 -0.86 9.62
C ILE A 4 14.01 -1.75 9.29
N ARG A 5 14.81 -1.42 8.27
CA ARG A 5 16.03 -2.18 7.94
C ARG A 5 16.99 -2.27 9.13
N LYS A 6 17.11 -1.22 9.94
CA LYS A 6 17.99 -1.17 11.12
C LYS A 6 17.36 -1.84 12.34
N THR A 7 16.07 -1.62 12.59
CA THR A 7 15.40 -2.08 13.83
C THR A 7 14.79 -3.48 13.72
N ASP A 8 14.40 -3.90 12.53
CA ASP A 8 13.83 -5.22 12.24
C ASP A 8 14.27 -5.72 10.84
N PRO A 9 15.52 -6.21 10.70
CA PRO A 9 16.04 -6.68 9.42
C PRO A 9 15.21 -7.82 8.82
N HIS A 10 14.65 -8.70 9.64
CA HIS A 10 13.79 -9.80 9.17
C HIS A 10 12.44 -9.29 8.66
N GLY A 11 11.82 -8.33 9.35
CA GLY A 11 10.68 -7.58 8.87
C GLY A 11 10.96 -6.96 7.52
N TYR A 12 12.07 -6.23 7.39
CA TYR A 12 12.50 -5.59 6.15
C TYR A 12 12.60 -6.58 4.98
N LEU A 13 13.23 -7.74 5.18
CA LEU A 13 13.33 -8.78 4.14
C LEU A 13 11.94 -9.30 3.73
N ARG A 14 11.05 -9.55 4.69
CA ARG A 14 9.67 -9.97 4.40
C ARG A 14 8.91 -8.91 3.61
N ILE A 15 9.06 -7.63 3.98
CA ILE A 15 8.42 -6.51 3.29
C ILE A 15 8.89 -6.45 1.85
N ARG A 16 10.20 -6.49 1.59
CA ARG A 16 10.74 -6.50 0.23
C ARG A 16 10.21 -7.65 -0.60
N LYS A 17 10.17 -8.85 -0.03
CA LYS A 17 9.61 -10.04 -0.71
C LYS A 17 8.14 -9.83 -1.06
N THR A 18 7.35 -9.23 -0.17
CA THR A 18 5.94 -8.91 -0.46
C THR A 18 5.80 -7.82 -1.52
N ILE A 19 6.64 -6.78 -1.50
CA ILE A 19 6.66 -5.75 -2.54
C ILE A 19 6.90 -6.37 -3.92
N HIS A 20 7.91 -7.24 -4.05
CA HIS A 20 8.19 -7.92 -5.32
C HIS A 20 6.99 -8.73 -5.81
N ARG A 21 6.35 -9.50 -4.92
CA ARG A 21 5.12 -10.25 -5.25
C ARG A 21 3.95 -9.36 -5.65
N LEU A 22 3.82 -8.19 -5.02
CA LEU A 22 2.78 -7.21 -5.37
C LEU A 22 3.05 -6.57 -6.74
N LEU A 23 4.31 -6.38 -7.12
CA LEU A 23 4.66 -5.91 -8.46
C LEU A 23 4.34 -6.96 -9.55
N GLU A 24 4.45 -8.25 -9.22
CA GLU A 24 4.06 -9.35 -10.11
C GLU A 24 2.54 -9.55 -10.18
N ASN A 25 1.84 -9.48 -9.03
CA ASN A 25 0.40 -9.67 -8.93
C ASN A 25 -0.24 -8.72 -7.89
N PRO A 26 -0.59 -7.49 -8.31
CA PRO A 26 -1.11 -6.46 -7.41
C PRO A 26 -2.53 -6.76 -6.90
N ALA A 27 -3.25 -7.67 -7.55
CA ALA A 27 -4.62 -8.07 -7.19
C ALA A 27 -4.67 -8.87 -5.87
N THR A 28 -3.53 -9.33 -5.36
CA THR A 28 -3.44 -10.09 -4.10
C THR A 28 -3.62 -9.22 -2.83
N ALA A 29 -4.22 -8.04 -2.94
CA ALA A 29 -4.55 -7.19 -1.81
C ALA A 29 -5.38 -7.94 -0.75
N ASP A 30 -5.18 -7.62 0.53
CA ASP A 30 -6.00 -8.18 1.61
C ASP A 30 -7.24 -7.32 1.90
N GLY A 31 -7.44 -6.25 1.14
CA GLY A 31 -8.65 -5.42 1.14
C GLY A 31 -8.37 -3.95 0.97
N TRP A 32 -9.42 -3.15 1.14
CA TRP A 32 -9.37 -1.70 1.04
C TRP A 32 -9.11 -1.06 2.41
N MET A 33 -8.52 0.12 2.36
CA MET A 33 -8.39 1.05 3.46
C MET A 33 -9.64 1.92 3.57
N HIS A 34 -9.93 2.36 4.78
CA HIS A 34 -11.00 3.31 5.12
C HIS A 34 -10.40 4.50 5.86
N GLY A 35 -11.18 5.57 6.09
CA GLY A 35 -10.70 6.78 6.77
C GLY A 35 -9.73 7.58 5.90
N ILE A 36 -8.63 8.08 6.48
CA ILE A 36 -7.67 8.97 5.79
C ILE A 36 -7.00 8.35 4.55
N HIS A 37 -6.99 7.03 4.47
CA HIS A 37 -6.45 6.27 3.34
C HIS A 37 -7.57 5.62 2.52
N HIS A 38 -8.80 6.09 2.63
CA HIS A 38 -9.94 5.56 1.90
C HIS A 38 -9.63 5.39 0.40
N GLY A 39 -10.03 4.25 -0.16
CA GLY A 39 -9.79 3.92 -1.56
C GLY A 39 -8.38 3.37 -1.86
N ARG A 40 -7.47 3.29 -0.89
CA ARG A 40 -6.18 2.61 -1.05
C ARG A 40 -6.30 1.12 -0.73
N LEU A 41 -5.43 0.30 -1.29
CA LEU A 41 -5.32 -1.13 -0.99
C LEU A 41 -4.37 -1.36 0.19
N LYS A 42 -4.59 -2.46 0.93
CA LYS A 42 -3.69 -2.91 1.99
C LYS A 42 -3.20 -4.33 1.76
N LYS A 43 -1.96 -4.60 2.15
CA LYS A 43 -1.38 -5.95 2.18
C LYS A 43 -0.67 -6.21 3.50
N TYR A 44 -1.00 -7.30 4.16
CA TYR A 44 -0.30 -7.81 5.33
C TYR A 44 1.04 -8.42 4.94
N VAL A 45 2.05 -8.18 5.79
CA VAL A 45 3.38 -8.79 5.68
C VAL A 45 3.63 -9.63 6.93
N GLY A 46 4.03 -10.89 6.73
CA GLY A 46 4.25 -11.84 7.83
C GLY A 46 2.95 -12.28 8.51
N ARG A 47 3.00 -12.63 9.80
CA ARG A 47 1.82 -12.98 10.61
C ARG A 47 1.01 -11.72 11.02
N ARG A 48 0.80 -10.80 10.08
CA ARG A 48 0.07 -9.52 10.22
C ARG A 48 0.80 -8.44 11.03
N ASP A 49 2.13 -8.46 11.03
CA ASP A 49 2.94 -7.49 11.78
C ASP A 49 3.00 -6.14 11.08
N TYR A 50 3.38 -6.13 9.79
CA TYR A 50 3.37 -4.91 8.99
C TYR A 50 2.21 -4.91 8.00
N ARG A 51 1.79 -3.70 7.61
CA ARG A 51 0.82 -3.47 6.55
C ARG A 51 1.40 -2.49 5.55
N LEU A 52 1.40 -2.89 4.28
CA LEU A 52 1.69 -2.02 3.15
C LEU A 52 0.40 -1.35 2.70
N ILE A 53 0.47 -0.04 2.45
CA ILE A 53 -0.60 0.73 1.82
C ILE A 53 -0.15 1.06 0.41
N TYR A 54 -0.97 0.71 -0.58
CA TYR A 54 -0.63 0.91 -1.98
C TYR A 54 -1.84 1.22 -2.86
N HIS A 55 -1.60 1.73 -4.06
CA HIS A 55 -2.56 1.73 -5.16
C HIS A 55 -2.08 0.85 -6.30
N TRP A 56 -3.03 0.28 -7.02
CA TRP A 56 -2.82 -0.33 -8.32
C TRP A 56 -3.60 0.46 -9.36
N CYS A 57 -2.89 1.09 -10.30
CA CYS A 57 -3.48 2.05 -11.22
C CYS A 57 -4.53 1.42 -12.14
N GLU A 58 -4.32 0.18 -12.57
CA GLU A 58 -5.25 -0.52 -13.46
C GLU A 58 -6.61 -0.69 -12.77
N GLN A 59 -6.60 -1.11 -11.50
CA GLN A 59 -7.83 -1.20 -10.70
C GLN A 59 -8.45 0.17 -10.46
N CYS A 60 -7.64 1.18 -10.14
CA CYS A 60 -8.15 2.54 -9.93
C CYS A 60 -8.87 3.09 -11.17
N ARG A 61 -8.30 2.92 -12.36
CA ARG A 61 -8.91 3.35 -13.63
C ARG A 61 -10.18 2.59 -13.97
N LYS A 62 -10.22 1.27 -13.69
CA LYS A 62 -11.42 0.43 -13.88
C LYS A 62 -12.57 0.84 -12.96
N THR A 63 -12.24 1.20 -11.71
CA THR A 63 -13.26 1.45 -10.67
C THR A 63 -13.73 2.91 -10.66
N SER A 64 -12.89 3.86 -11.11
CA SER A 64 -13.23 5.28 -11.17
C SER A 64 -14.22 5.56 -12.30
N ARG A 65 -15.49 5.80 -11.93
CA ARG A 65 -16.55 6.17 -12.90
C ARG A 65 -16.43 7.63 -13.36
N LYS A 66 -15.77 8.50 -12.58
CA LYS A 66 -15.52 9.91 -12.90
C LYS A 66 -14.04 10.27 -12.70
N LEU A 67 -13.57 11.32 -13.38
CA LEU A 67 -12.18 11.79 -13.29
C LEU A 67 -11.80 12.18 -11.85
N ALA A 68 -12.73 12.77 -11.10
CA ALA A 68 -12.55 13.18 -9.71
C ALA A 68 -12.29 12.01 -8.73
N ASP A 69 -12.64 10.78 -9.11
CA ASP A 69 -12.42 9.58 -8.29
C ASP A 69 -11.06 8.91 -8.57
N ARG A 70 -10.35 9.37 -9.62
CA ARG A 70 -9.03 8.85 -9.97
C ARG A 70 -8.03 9.27 -8.91
N CYS A 71 -7.10 8.38 -8.58
CA CYS A 71 -5.98 8.77 -7.74
C CYS A 71 -5.15 9.83 -8.49
N GLY A 72 -4.57 10.80 -7.77
CA GLY A 72 -3.80 11.90 -8.35
C GLY A 72 -2.63 11.49 -9.24
N PHE A 73 -2.26 10.21 -9.26
CA PHE A 73 -1.17 9.65 -10.06
C PHE A 73 -1.62 9.03 -11.38
N CYS A 74 -2.93 8.87 -11.62
CA CYS A 74 -3.43 8.21 -12.82
C CYS A 74 -3.08 8.96 -14.12
N GLU A 75 -2.63 10.20 -14.09
CA GLU A 75 -2.18 10.91 -15.30
C GLU A 75 -0.66 10.94 -15.43
N GLU A 76 0.05 10.60 -14.35
CA GLU A 76 1.51 10.68 -14.26
C GLU A 76 2.18 9.32 -14.49
N VAL A 77 1.50 8.22 -14.17
CA VAL A 77 2.08 6.87 -14.26
C VAL A 77 1.33 5.95 -15.20
N HIS A 78 2.06 4.96 -15.72
CA HIS A 78 1.52 3.92 -16.58
C HIS A 78 0.35 3.18 -15.94
N GLU A 79 -0.57 2.66 -16.76
CA GLU A 79 -1.78 1.97 -16.29
C GLU A 79 -1.51 0.78 -15.36
N ARG A 80 -0.44 0.02 -15.58
CA ARG A 80 -0.07 -1.16 -14.77
C ARG A 80 0.79 -0.85 -13.56
N SER A 81 0.95 0.42 -13.21
CA SER A 81 1.78 0.83 -12.09
C SER A 81 1.18 0.47 -10.72
N VAL A 82 2.08 0.14 -9.79
CA VAL A 82 1.79 -0.04 -8.36
C VAL A 82 2.50 1.06 -7.59
N ILE A 83 1.76 1.81 -6.79
CA ILE A 83 2.27 2.95 -6.03
C ILE A 83 2.19 2.62 -4.55
N PHE A 84 3.33 2.58 -3.87
CA PHE A 84 3.40 2.34 -2.43
C PHE A 84 3.38 3.67 -1.69
N PHE A 85 2.41 3.86 -0.80
CA PHE A 85 2.26 5.10 -0.04
C PHE A 85 2.97 5.03 1.29
N ASP A 86 2.73 3.96 2.03
CA ASP A 86 3.23 3.85 3.37
C ASP A 86 3.34 2.39 3.82
N ILE A 87 4.09 2.21 4.89
CA ILE A 87 4.21 0.98 5.63
C ILE A 87 4.22 1.27 7.12
N TYR A 88 3.43 0.51 7.86
CA TYR A 88 3.36 0.63 9.31
C TYR A 88 3.31 -0.73 9.99
N HIS A 89 3.89 -0.80 11.18
CA HIS A 89 3.71 -1.93 12.07
C HIS A 89 2.36 -1.84 12.78
N LYS A 90 1.75 -2.96 13.16
CA LYS A 90 0.45 -2.98 13.87
C LYS A 90 0.44 -2.16 15.16
N ASN A 91 1.60 -2.01 15.81
CA ASN A 91 1.76 -1.20 17.01
C ASN A 91 1.73 0.30 16.71
N GLU A 92 2.06 0.72 15.50
CA GLU A 92 2.06 2.11 15.01
C GLU A 92 0.69 2.49 14.39
N GLN A 93 -0.29 1.57 14.40
CA GLN A 93 -1.58 1.78 13.74
C GLN A 93 -2.37 3.00 14.27
N HIS A 94 -2.14 3.38 15.52
CA HIS A 94 -2.79 4.53 16.14
C HIS A 94 -2.22 5.88 15.66
N GLU A 95 -0.96 5.90 15.22
CA GLU A 95 -0.28 7.10 14.70
C GLU A 95 -0.85 7.49 13.34
N LEU A 96 -1.24 6.51 12.52
CA LEU A 96 -1.93 6.74 11.24
C LEU A 96 -3.28 7.44 11.38
N LYS A 97 -3.94 7.36 12.54
CA LYS A 97 -5.23 8.04 12.74
C LYS A 97 -5.08 9.53 13.03
N HIS A 98 -3.87 10.00 13.34
CA HIS A 98 -3.62 11.35 13.86
C HIS A 98 -2.79 12.24 12.94
N GLN A 99 -2.43 11.79 11.74
CA GLN A 99 -1.86 12.67 10.72
C GLN A 99 -2.99 13.53 10.12
N GLN A 100 -3.28 14.65 10.78
CA GLN A 100 -4.11 15.77 10.33
C GLN A 100 -3.21 16.96 9.99
#